data_AF-A0A3M1I6K7-F1
#
_entry.id   AF-A0A3M1I6K7-F1
#
_cell.length_a   1.000
_cell.length_b   1.000
_cell.length_c   1.000
_cell.angle_alpha   90.00
_cell.angle_beta   90.00
_cell.angle_gamma   90.00
#
_symmetry.space_group_name_H-M   'P 1'
#
loop_
_entity.id
_entity.type
_entity.pdbx_description
1 polymer ?
#
loop_
_entity_poly.entity_id
_entity_poly.type
_entity_poly.pdbx_seq_one_letter_code
_entity_poly.pdbx_strand_id
1 'polypeptide(L)'
;MNPVLITLLVGFSYIVIFGGLSLFRREGLSFRFATESAAITVIAAAFSALTGLPLHPVLFLVVLYIISMRVRILVDLGTIFARRGQFNQADRLFALASRLWPDEISRLIVQLNQATSLLQQGNLDTAIAMYRDLLEQAEGRLSAKHEAAAHYNLGVAYLRKGMDAPATVEFNAVIDTWPASPYARYAEAALERRRRKGTSISQAKKHNEH
;
A
#
# COMPACT_ATOMS: atom_id res chain seq x y z
N MET A 1 -5.18 25.38 32.29
CA MET A 1 -5.90 24.85 31.11
C MET A 1 -6.43 23.46 31.48
N ASN A 2 -7.71 23.14 31.24
CA ASN A 2 -8.31 21.88 31.72
C ASN A 2 -7.63 20.67 31.03
N PRO A 3 -7.04 19.71 31.77
CA PRO A 3 -6.28 18.59 31.19
C PRO A 3 -7.12 17.68 30.28
N VAL A 4 -8.41 17.56 30.57
CA VAL A 4 -9.39 16.83 29.74
C VAL A 4 -9.56 17.53 28.40
N LEU A 5 -9.70 18.87 28.42
CA LEU A 5 -9.85 19.69 27.21
C LEU A 5 -8.61 19.58 26.31
N ILE A 6 -7.41 19.55 26.90
CA ILE A 6 -6.17 19.39 26.14
C ILE A 6 -6.15 18.03 25.43
N THR A 7 -6.51 16.95 26.13
CA THR A 7 -6.54 15.60 25.57
C THR A 7 -7.52 15.50 24.40
N LEU A 8 -8.73 16.06 24.57
CA LEU A 8 -9.75 16.12 23.52
C LEU A 8 -9.26 16.93 22.31
N LEU A 9 -8.63 18.09 22.53
CA LEU A 9 -8.12 18.95 21.47
C LEU A 9 -7.00 18.26 20.68
N VAL A 10 -6.08 17.56 21.37
CA VAL A 10 -5.01 16.79 20.72
C VAL A 10 -5.59 15.67 19.88
N GLY A 11 -6.54 14.89 20.40
CA GLY A 11 -7.17 13.80 19.65
C GLY A 11 -8.00 14.28 18.47
N PHE A 12 -8.74 15.39 18.63
CA PHE A 12 -9.46 16.01 17.52
C PHE A 12 -8.50 16.51 16.43
N SER A 13 -7.45 17.23 16.82
CA SER A 13 -6.42 17.71 15.90
C SER A 13 -5.74 16.56 15.17
N TYR A 14 -5.47 15.45 15.86
CA TYR A 14 -4.93 14.23 15.27
C TYR A 14 -5.82 13.69 14.15
N ILE A 15 -7.12 13.52 14.40
CA ILE A 15 -8.07 13.01 13.41
C ILE A 15 -8.16 13.94 12.21
N VAL A 16 -8.23 15.26 12.44
CA VAL A 16 -8.31 16.26 11.36
C VAL A 16 -7.05 16.26 10.51
N ILE A 17 -5.87 16.28 11.13
CA ILE A 17 -4.58 16.32 10.42
C ILE A 17 -4.36 15.02 9.65
N PHE A 18 -4.43 13.87 10.31
CA PHE A 18 -4.13 12.59 9.67
C PHE A 18 -5.24 12.09 8.74
N GLY A 19 -6.50 12.39 9.06
CA GLY A 19 -7.64 12.17 8.17
C GLY A 19 -7.55 13.07 6.93
N GLY A 20 -7.24 14.35 7.10
CA GLY A 20 -7.04 15.29 5.99
C GLY A 20 -5.87 14.90 5.09
N LEU A 21 -4.74 14.46 5.66
CA LEU A 21 -3.60 13.94 4.89
C LEU A 21 -3.95 12.72 4.03
N SER A 22 -4.93 11.91 4.45
CA SER A 22 -5.45 10.81 3.63
C SER A 22 -6.05 11.32 2.31
N LEU A 23 -6.85 12.39 2.38
CA LEU A 23 -7.46 13.02 1.21
C LEU A 23 -6.40 13.55 0.23
N PHE A 24 -5.34 14.20 0.75
CA PHE A 24 -4.22 14.64 -0.09
C PHE A 24 -3.49 13.49 -0.79
N ARG A 25 -3.43 12.31 -0.14
CA ARG A 25 -2.86 11.10 -0.74
C ARG A 25 -3.80 10.37 -1.71
N ARG A 26 -5.02 10.89 -1.92
CA ARG A 26 -6.12 10.19 -2.62
C ARG A 26 -6.42 8.82 -2.00
N GLU A 27 -6.12 8.69 -0.70
CA GLU A 27 -6.47 7.55 0.13
C GLU A 27 -7.80 7.92 0.81
N GLY A 28 -8.88 7.16 0.60
CA GLY A 28 -10.17 7.44 1.24
C GLY A 28 -10.06 7.56 2.76
N LEU A 29 -10.93 8.34 3.39
CA LEU A 29 -10.99 8.45 4.85
C LEU A 29 -11.38 7.07 5.43
N SER A 30 -10.46 6.42 6.15
CA SER A 30 -10.81 5.21 6.90
C SER A 30 -11.73 5.62 8.05
N PHE A 31 -13.01 5.25 7.92
CA PHE A 31 -14.00 5.46 8.98
C PHE A 31 -13.58 4.76 10.27
N ARG A 32 -12.93 3.60 10.15
CA ARG A 32 -12.38 2.87 11.28
C ARG A 32 -11.24 3.63 11.97
N PHE A 33 -10.33 4.22 11.21
CA PHE A 33 -9.27 5.05 11.79
C PHE A 33 -9.83 6.21 12.62
N ALA A 34 -10.81 6.94 12.07
CA ALA A 34 -11.42 8.08 12.75
C ALA A 34 -12.14 7.65 14.04
N THR A 35 -12.92 6.57 13.97
CA THR A 35 -13.67 6.05 15.13
C THR A 35 -12.78 5.43 16.19
N GLU A 36 -11.76 4.63 15.82
CA GLU A 36 -10.76 4.10 16.77
C GLU A 36 -10.02 5.24 17.47
N SER A 37 -9.59 6.25 16.72
CA SER A 37 -8.87 7.40 17.29
C SER A 37 -9.75 8.24 18.22
N ALA A 38 -11.03 8.44 17.86
CA ALA A 38 -11.99 9.14 18.70
C ALA A 38 -12.28 8.36 19.98
N ALA A 39 -12.50 7.04 19.90
CA ALA A 39 -12.75 6.19 21.05
C ALA A 39 -11.57 6.20 22.03
N ILE A 40 -10.34 6.03 21.52
CA ILE A 40 -9.12 6.10 22.36
C ILE A 40 -9.00 7.46 23.04
N THR A 41 -9.31 8.54 22.31
CA THR A 41 -9.28 9.90 22.86
C THR A 41 -10.30 10.09 23.98
N VAL A 42 -11.53 9.62 23.79
CA VAL A 42 -12.59 9.69 24.82
C VAL A 42 -12.21 8.88 26.06
N ILE A 43 -11.68 7.67 25.89
CA ILE A 43 -11.21 6.83 27.01
C ILE A 43 -10.07 7.54 27.76
N ALA A 44 -9.09 8.10 27.04
CA ALA A 44 -7.99 8.83 27.65
C ALA A 44 -8.46 10.09 28.40
N ALA A 45 -9.41 10.83 27.83
CA ALA A 45 -10.02 11.99 28.46
C ALA A 45 -10.82 11.61 29.73
N ALA A 46 -11.58 10.52 29.68
CA ALA A 46 -12.31 9.97 30.82
C ALA A 46 -11.35 9.51 31.94
N PHE A 47 -10.26 8.82 31.58
CA PHE A 47 -9.22 8.44 32.54
C PHE A 47 -8.61 9.66 33.24
N SER A 48 -8.27 10.71 32.48
CA SER A 48 -7.74 11.95 33.05
C SER A 48 -8.76 12.64 33.97
N ALA A 49 -10.05 12.63 33.60
CA ALA A 49 -11.13 13.21 34.40
C ALA A 49 -11.35 12.44 35.72
N LEU A 50 -11.34 11.10 35.69
CA LEU A 50 -11.61 10.26 36.85
C LEU A 50 -10.45 10.20 37.84
N THR A 51 -9.21 10.18 37.35
CA THR A 51 -8.01 10.06 38.18
C THR A 51 -7.44 11.41 38.61
N GLY A 52 -7.81 12.49 37.93
CA GLY A 52 -7.19 13.81 38.09
C GLY A 52 -5.75 13.89 37.56
N LEU A 53 -5.22 12.82 36.96
CA LEU A 53 -3.87 12.78 36.40
C LEU A 53 -3.86 13.41 34.99
N PRO A 54 -3.07 14.47 34.76
CA PRO A 54 -2.95 15.08 33.45
C PRO A 54 -2.13 14.17 32.51
N LEU A 55 -2.65 13.89 31.33
CA LEU A 55 -1.90 13.19 30.28
C LEU A 55 -0.96 14.16 29.56
N HIS A 56 0.31 13.79 29.44
CA HIS A 56 1.26 14.62 28.70
C HIS A 56 0.88 14.63 27.20
N PRO A 57 0.65 15.80 26.58
CA PRO A 57 0.07 15.90 25.24
C PRO A 57 0.86 15.13 24.16
N VAL A 58 2.19 15.24 24.19
CA VAL A 58 3.07 14.56 23.23
C VAL A 58 3.04 13.05 23.43
N LEU A 59 3.00 12.57 24.67
CA LEU A 59 2.99 11.15 24.95
C LEU A 59 1.66 10.53 24.51
N PHE A 60 0.56 11.21 24.83
CA PHE A 60 -0.77 10.82 24.37
C PHE A 60 -0.83 10.76 22.83
N LEU A 61 -0.29 11.76 22.14
CA LEU A 61 -0.21 11.77 20.68
C LEU A 61 0.60 10.58 20.13
N VAL A 62 1.76 10.28 20.72
CA VAL A 62 2.61 9.15 20.29
C VAL A 62 1.89 7.81 20.48
N VAL A 63 1.26 7.61 21.64
CA VAL A 63 0.49 6.38 21.93
C VAL A 63 -0.69 6.25 20.98
N LEU A 64 -1.45 7.34 20.79
CA LEU A 64 -2.56 7.39 19.85
C LEU A 64 -2.11 7.06 18.43
N TYR A 65 -0.97 7.62 17.98
CA TYR A 65 -0.39 7.35 16.67
C TYR A 65 0.00 5.88 16.53
N ILE A 66 0.74 5.31 17.47
CA ILE A 66 1.19 3.91 17.41
C ILE A 66 0.00 2.95 17.34
N ILE A 67 -1.04 3.18 18.15
CA ILE A 67 -2.20 2.29 18.20
C ILE A 67 -3.04 2.41 16.92
N SER A 68 -3.33 3.64 16.47
CA SER A 68 -4.19 3.87 15.30
C SER A 68 -3.48 3.57 13.96
N MET A 69 -2.15 3.71 13.89
CA MET A 69 -1.35 3.43 12.69
C MET A 69 -0.58 2.11 12.74
N ARG A 70 -0.86 1.23 13.71
CA ARG A 70 -0.15 -0.05 13.95
C ARG A 70 0.09 -0.85 12.67
N VAL A 71 -0.93 -1.00 11.83
CA VAL A 71 -0.85 -1.79 10.58
C VAL A 71 0.06 -1.09 9.58
N ARG A 72 -0.11 0.22 9.39
CA ARG A 72 0.68 1.02 8.46
C ARG A 72 2.17 0.99 8.83
N ILE A 73 2.49 1.16 10.11
CA ILE A 73 3.86 1.11 10.63
C ILE A 73 4.50 -0.24 10.31
N LEU A 74 3.78 -1.35 10.55
CA LEU A 74 4.29 -2.69 10.27
C LEU A 74 4.50 -2.94 8.77
N VAL A 75 3.61 -2.46 7.91
CA VAL A 75 3.74 -2.54 6.45
C VAL A 75 4.94 -1.73 5.95
N ASP A 76 5.12 -0.51 6.46
CA ASP A 76 6.25 0.35 6.08
C ASP A 76 7.58 -0.28 6.51
N LEU A 77 7.66 -0.81 7.72
CA LEU A 77 8.83 -1.57 8.19
C LEU A 77 9.06 -2.82 7.33
N GLY A 78 8.01 -3.62 7.06
CA GLY A 78 8.11 -4.81 6.22
C GLY A 78 8.65 -4.50 4.83
N THR A 79 8.22 -3.39 4.23
CA THR A 79 8.70 -2.89 2.94
C THR A 79 10.18 -2.51 2.99
N ILE A 80 10.63 -1.86 4.06
CA ILE A 80 12.05 -1.52 4.25
C ILE A 80 12.89 -2.80 4.33
N PHE A 81 12.45 -3.81 5.07
CA PHE A 81 13.14 -5.10 5.18
C PHE A 81 13.18 -5.85 3.84
N ALA A 82 12.07 -5.88 3.09
CA ALA A 82 12.00 -6.52 1.78
C ALA A 82 12.98 -5.89 0.78
N ARG A 83 13.05 -4.55 0.74
CA ARG A 83 14.01 -3.81 -0.12
C ARG A 83 15.47 -4.09 0.20
N ARG A 84 15.77 -4.50 1.44
CA ARG A 84 17.11 -4.92 1.87
C ARG A 84 17.38 -6.41 1.62
N GLY A 85 16.46 -7.13 0.97
CA GLY A 85 16.54 -8.58 0.78
C GLY A 85 16.27 -9.40 2.05
N GLN A 86 15.85 -8.77 3.15
CA GLN A 86 15.59 -9.42 4.43
C GLN A 86 14.15 -9.96 4.49
N PHE A 87 13.84 -10.87 3.57
CA PHE A 87 12.48 -11.35 3.30
C PHE A 87 11.81 -12.03 4.51
N ASN A 88 12.55 -12.86 5.26
CA ASN A 88 12.02 -13.50 6.48
C ASN A 88 11.55 -12.49 7.55
N GLN A 89 12.17 -11.30 7.60
CA GLN A 89 11.76 -10.24 8.54
C GLN A 89 10.54 -9.49 7.99
N ALA A 90 10.53 -9.21 6.68
CA ALA A 90 9.38 -8.62 6.00
C ALA A 90 8.12 -9.47 6.17
N ASP A 91 8.20 -10.78 5.92
CA ASP A 91 7.05 -11.69 5.98
C ASP A 91 6.47 -11.79 7.39
N ARG A 92 7.32 -11.78 8.43
CA ARG A 92 6.86 -11.73 9.83
C ARG A 92 6.12 -10.42 10.15
N LEU A 93 6.60 -9.29 9.64
CA LEU A 93 5.96 -7.99 9.85
C LEU A 93 4.61 -7.90 9.12
N PHE A 94 4.55 -8.37 7.87
CA PHE A 94 3.28 -8.43 7.15
C PHE A 94 2.28 -9.39 7.80
N ALA A 95 2.72 -10.56 8.26
CA ALA A 95 1.87 -11.50 8.99
C ALA A 95 1.34 -10.88 10.30
N LEU A 96 2.17 -10.13 11.03
CA LEU A 96 1.72 -9.39 12.20
C LEU A 96 0.71 -8.30 11.83
N ALA A 97 0.95 -7.55 10.76
CA ALA A 97 0.03 -6.52 10.26
C ALA A 97 -1.35 -7.12 9.93
N SER A 98 -1.41 -8.29 9.29
CA SER A 98 -2.66 -9.01 9.02
C SER A 98 -3.39 -9.47 10.29
N ARG A 99 -2.66 -9.76 11.38
CA ARG A 99 -3.23 -10.20 12.66
C ARG A 99 -3.72 -9.05 13.55
N LEU A 100 -3.26 -7.82 13.34
CA LEU A 100 -3.66 -6.65 14.13
C LEU A 100 -4.97 -6.01 13.65
N TRP A 101 -5.88 -6.84 13.13
CA TRP A 101 -7.22 -6.43 12.69
C TRP A 101 -7.17 -5.23 11.75
N PRO A 102 -6.59 -5.35 10.55
CA PRO A 102 -6.64 -4.27 9.56
C PRO A 102 -8.11 -4.00 9.17
N ASP A 103 -8.41 -2.74 8.83
CA ASP A 103 -9.62 -2.47 8.04
C ASP A 103 -9.49 -3.04 6.63
N GLU A 104 -10.57 -2.96 5.85
CA GLU A 104 -10.65 -3.50 4.50
C GLU A 104 -9.53 -2.95 3.60
N ILE A 105 -9.35 -1.62 3.58
CA ILE A 105 -8.33 -0.96 2.75
C ILE A 105 -6.92 -1.36 3.20
N SER A 106 -6.65 -1.34 4.50
CA SER A 106 -5.34 -1.73 5.04
C SER A 106 -5.04 -3.20 4.77
N ARG A 107 -6.04 -4.07 4.75
CA ARG A 107 -5.86 -5.49 4.39
C ARG A 107 -5.39 -5.63 2.95
N LEU A 108 -6.02 -4.92 2.01
CA LEU A 108 -5.62 -4.91 0.61
C LEU A 108 -4.19 -4.35 0.46
N ILE A 109 -3.84 -3.30 1.22
CA ILE A 109 -2.48 -2.74 1.22
C ILE A 109 -1.45 -3.76 1.76
N VAL A 110 -1.78 -4.51 2.82
CA VAL A 110 -0.90 -5.57 3.33
C VAL A 110 -0.68 -6.64 2.25
N GLN A 111 -1.75 -7.12 1.61
CA GLN A 111 -1.66 -8.12 0.53
C GLN A 111 -0.81 -7.61 -0.65
N LEU A 112 -0.99 -6.34 -1.06
CA LEU A 112 -0.20 -5.72 -2.12
C LEU A 112 1.30 -5.77 -1.82
N ASN A 113 1.68 -5.43 -0.59
CA ASN A 113 3.08 -5.41 -0.17
C ASN A 113 3.65 -6.82 0.01
N GLN A 114 2.84 -7.79 0.45
CA GLN A 114 3.22 -9.21 0.46
C GLN A 114 3.48 -9.74 -0.96
N ALA A 115 2.61 -9.42 -1.92
CA ALA A 115 2.82 -9.76 -3.33
C ALA A 115 4.06 -9.08 -3.93
N THR A 116 4.33 -7.86 -3.52
CA THR A 116 5.55 -7.13 -3.91
C THR A 116 6.79 -7.80 -3.33
N SER A 117 6.76 -8.24 -2.07
CA SER A 117 7.84 -9.01 -1.44
C SER A 117 8.10 -10.31 -2.20
N LEU A 118 7.05 -11.08 -2.51
CA LEU A 118 7.19 -12.35 -3.24
C LEU A 118 7.72 -12.16 -4.67
N LEU A 119 7.33 -11.09 -5.36
CA LEU A 119 7.92 -10.71 -6.64
C LEU A 119 9.43 -10.42 -6.52
N GLN A 120 9.85 -9.73 -5.46
CA GLN A 120 11.27 -9.44 -5.21
C GLN A 120 12.08 -10.70 -4.88
N GLN A 121 11.46 -11.67 -4.20
CA GLN A 121 12.03 -12.99 -3.93
C GLN A 121 12.14 -13.87 -5.19
N GLY A 122 11.46 -13.49 -6.28
CA GLY A 122 11.39 -14.31 -7.50
C GLY A 122 10.35 -15.43 -7.42
N ASN A 123 9.50 -15.45 -6.40
CA ASN A 123 8.34 -16.36 -6.35
C ASN A 123 7.20 -15.80 -7.23
N LEU A 124 7.40 -15.90 -8.54
CA LEU A 124 6.57 -15.23 -9.53
C LEU A 124 5.14 -15.79 -9.58
N ASP A 125 4.95 -17.11 -9.45
CA ASP A 125 3.63 -17.72 -9.53
C ASP A 125 2.73 -17.28 -8.38
N THR A 126 3.24 -17.34 -7.14
CA THR A 126 2.47 -16.88 -5.97
C THR A 126 2.23 -15.38 -6.03
N ALA A 127 3.20 -14.59 -6.47
CA ALA A 127 3.02 -13.14 -6.65
C ALA A 127 1.91 -12.82 -7.66
N ILE A 128 1.92 -13.49 -8.83
CA ILE A 128 0.90 -13.31 -9.89
C ILE A 128 -0.49 -13.65 -9.34
N ALA A 129 -0.64 -14.81 -8.68
CA ALA A 129 -1.92 -15.24 -8.12
C ALA A 129 -2.47 -14.20 -7.13
N MET A 130 -1.64 -13.76 -6.18
CA MET A 130 -2.08 -12.77 -5.19
C MET A 130 -2.41 -11.40 -5.80
N TYR A 131 -1.69 -10.92 -6.82
CA TYR A 131 -2.04 -9.67 -7.47
C TYR A 131 -3.39 -9.76 -8.18
N ARG A 132 -3.67 -10.88 -8.86
CA ARG A 132 -4.95 -11.11 -9.51
C ARG A 132 -6.09 -11.16 -8.50
N ASP A 133 -5.93 -11.96 -7.45
CA ASP A 133 -6.92 -12.07 -6.37
C ASP A 133 -7.15 -10.72 -5.69
N LEU A 134 -6.08 -9.94 -5.47
CA LEU A 134 -6.17 -8.61 -4.89
C LEU A 134 -6.93 -7.65 -5.80
N LEU A 135 -6.65 -7.63 -7.10
CA LEU A 135 -7.32 -6.74 -8.04
C LEU A 135 -8.79 -7.10 -8.21
N GLU A 136 -9.13 -8.39 -8.18
CA GLU A 136 -10.51 -8.87 -8.18
C GLU A 136 -11.26 -8.47 -6.90
N GLN A 137 -10.65 -8.65 -5.73
CA GLN A 137 -11.24 -8.24 -4.45
C GLN A 137 -11.34 -6.72 -4.28
N ALA A 138 -10.44 -5.98 -4.91
CA ALA A 138 -10.29 -4.55 -4.73
C ALA A 138 -11.23 -3.71 -5.60
N GLU A 139 -12.06 -4.30 -6.47
CA GLU A 139 -12.87 -3.61 -7.48
C GLU A 139 -13.45 -2.25 -6.99
N GLY A 140 -12.81 -1.14 -7.38
CA GLY A 140 -13.18 0.24 -7.01
C GLY A 140 -12.83 0.72 -5.58
N ARG A 141 -12.22 -0.13 -4.75
CA ARG A 141 -11.85 0.15 -3.34
C ARG A 141 -10.41 0.64 -3.18
N LEU A 142 -9.48 0.18 -4.02
CA LEU A 142 -8.11 0.69 -4.00
C LEU A 142 -8.07 2.11 -4.57
N SER A 143 -7.25 2.97 -3.98
CA SER A 143 -6.91 4.23 -4.63
C SER A 143 -6.20 3.96 -5.96
N ALA A 144 -6.37 4.83 -6.95
CA ALA A 144 -5.67 4.76 -8.24
C ALA A 144 -4.15 4.53 -8.13
N LYS A 145 -3.52 5.06 -7.06
CA LYS A 145 -2.11 4.82 -6.76
C LYS A 145 -1.76 3.36 -6.48
N HIS A 146 -2.55 2.71 -5.63
CA HIS A 146 -2.29 1.34 -5.21
C HIS A 146 -2.70 0.35 -6.30
N GLU A 147 -3.79 0.64 -7.03
CA GLU A 147 -4.24 -0.13 -8.18
C GLU A 147 -3.23 -0.08 -9.33
N ALA A 148 -2.74 1.11 -9.71
CA ALA A 148 -1.68 1.25 -10.71
C ALA A 148 -0.38 0.54 -10.30
N ALA A 149 -0.04 0.55 -8.99
CA ALA A 149 1.12 -0.20 -8.49
C ALA A 149 0.92 -1.72 -8.59
N ALA A 150 -0.30 -2.22 -8.33
CA ALA A 150 -0.65 -3.63 -8.45
C ALA A 150 -0.54 -4.11 -9.90
N HIS A 151 -1.19 -3.42 -10.85
CA HIS A 151 -1.08 -3.71 -12.28
C HIS A 151 0.38 -3.64 -12.77
N TYR A 152 1.12 -2.62 -12.37
CA TYR A 152 2.53 -2.49 -12.78
C TYR A 152 3.36 -3.69 -12.31
N ASN A 153 3.23 -4.07 -11.04
CA ASN A 153 4.00 -5.19 -10.49
C ASN A 153 3.54 -6.55 -11.05
N LEU A 154 2.25 -6.72 -11.33
CA LEU A 154 1.73 -7.90 -12.02
C LEU A 154 2.30 -8.01 -13.44
N GLY A 155 2.34 -6.89 -14.19
CA GLY A 155 3.00 -6.83 -15.49
C GLY A 155 4.49 -7.18 -15.42
N VAL A 156 5.21 -6.68 -14.41
CA VAL A 156 6.62 -7.05 -14.16
C VAL A 156 6.76 -8.54 -13.84
N ALA A 157 5.86 -9.11 -13.04
CA ALA A 157 5.87 -10.53 -12.72
C ALA A 157 5.67 -11.40 -13.97
N TYR A 158 4.70 -11.04 -14.83
CA TYR A 158 4.48 -11.69 -16.11
C TYR A 158 5.69 -11.58 -17.05
N LEU A 159 6.33 -10.40 -17.14
CA LEU A 159 7.54 -10.25 -17.94
C LEU A 159 8.68 -11.14 -17.44
N ARG A 160 8.89 -11.24 -16.12
CA ARG A 160 9.92 -12.13 -15.55
C ARG A 160 9.63 -13.61 -15.82
N LYS A 161 8.36 -13.97 -16.00
CA LYS A 161 7.90 -15.29 -16.44
C LYS A 161 7.95 -15.51 -17.96
N GLY A 162 8.32 -14.50 -18.76
CA GLY A 162 8.31 -14.56 -20.22
C GLY A 162 6.90 -14.49 -20.84
N MET A 163 5.89 -14.11 -20.05
CA MET A 163 4.50 -14.02 -20.49
C MET A 163 4.21 -12.59 -20.99
N ASP A 164 4.60 -12.33 -22.23
CA ASP A 164 4.63 -10.96 -22.77
C ASP A 164 3.25 -10.36 -23.08
N ALA A 165 2.31 -11.19 -23.53
CA ALA A 165 0.94 -10.76 -23.81
C ALA A 165 0.20 -10.28 -22.55
N PRO A 166 0.10 -11.06 -21.46
CA PRO A 166 -0.56 -10.58 -20.24
C PRO A 166 0.21 -9.41 -19.62
N ALA A 167 1.55 -9.38 -19.67
CA ALA A 167 2.30 -8.21 -19.20
C ALA A 167 1.89 -6.91 -19.91
N THR A 168 1.63 -6.97 -21.22
CA THR A 168 1.20 -5.80 -22.01
C THR A 168 -0.17 -5.30 -21.56
N VAL A 169 -1.11 -6.21 -21.30
CA VAL A 169 -2.44 -5.88 -20.77
C VAL A 169 -2.31 -5.13 -19.45
N GLU A 170 -1.51 -5.64 -18.53
CA GLU A 170 -1.32 -5.02 -17.22
C GLU A 170 -0.66 -3.64 -17.31
N PHE A 171 0.35 -3.46 -18.17
CA PHE A 171 0.97 -2.15 -18.35
C PHE A 171 0.03 -1.12 -18.98
N ASN A 172 -0.84 -1.54 -19.91
CA ASN A 172 -1.87 -0.64 -20.43
C ASN A 172 -2.87 -0.25 -19.32
N ALA A 173 -3.28 -1.20 -18.46
CA ALA A 173 -4.14 -0.92 -17.33
C ALA A 173 -3.52 0.13 -16.39
N VAL A 174 -2.20 0.11 -16.14
CA VAL A 174 -1.52 1.18 -15.38
C VAL A 174 -1.74 2.57 -15.98
N ILE A 175 -1.63 2.67 -17.31
CA ILE A 175 -1.79 3.93 -18.05
C ILE A 175 -3.25 4.39 -17.98
N ASP A 176 -4.21 3.47 -18.06
CA ASP A 176 -5.64 3.80 -17.97
C ASP A 176 -6.04 4.22 -16.55
N THR A 177 -5.55 3.51 -15.52
CA THR A 177 -5.87 3.80 -14.11
C THR A 177 -5.24 5.11 -13.64
N TRP A 178 -3.98 5.38 -14.00
CA TRP A 178 -3.30 6.60 -13.54
C TRP A 178 -2.27 7.14 -14.55
N PRO A 179 -2.74 7.79 -15.65
CA PRO A 179 -1.92 8.15 -16.81
C PRO A 179 -0.74 9.08 -16.51
N ALA A 180 -0.90 10.01 -15.56
CA ALA A 180 0.13 11.00 -15.21
C ALA A 180 1.04 10.54 -14.06
N SER A 181 1.12 9.24 -13.79
CA SER A 181 1.86 8.70 -12.64
C SER A 181 3.28 8.24 -13.01
N PRO A 182 4.19 8.15 -12.02
CA PRO A 182 5.47 7.48 -12.23
C PRO A 182 5.32 6.05 -12.75
N TYR A 183 4.28 5.33 -12.30
CA TYR A 183 4.00 3.96 -12.75
C TYR A 183 3.62 3.91 -14.23
N ALA A 184 2.80 4.84 -14.72
CA ALA A 184 2.44 4.93 -16.13
C ALA A 184 3.69 5.15 -17.00
N ARG A 185 4.60 6.06 -16.63
CA ARG A 185 5.86 6.24 -17.35
C ARG A 185 6.73 4.98 -17.36
N TYR A 186 6.77 4.24 -16.24
CA TYR A 186 7.49 2.97 -16.20
C TYR A 186 6.84 1.88 -17.06
N ALA A 187 5.51 1.85 -17.10
CA ALA A 187 4.73 0.96 -17.96
C ALA A 187 4.96 1.27 -19.45
N GLU A 188 4.88 2.54 -19.84
CA GLU A 188 5.20 3.01 -21.20
C GLU A 188 6.61 2.60 -21.63
N ALA A 189 7.61 2.83 -20.77
CA ALA A 189 8.99 2.43 -21.05
C ALA A 189 9.14 0.91 -21.21
N ALA A 190 8.39 0.11 -20.43
CA ALA A 190 8.38 -1.34 -20.57
C ALA A 190 7.76 -1.77 -21.91
N LEU A 191 6.61 -1.18 -22.28
CA LEU A 191 5.92 -1.44 -23.54
C LEU A 191 6.77 -1.05 -24.76
N GLU A 192 7.45 0.08 -24.72
CA GLU A 192 8.31 0.53 -25.81
C GLU A 192 9.50 -0.43 -26.04
N ARG A 193 10.17 -0.84 -24.96
CA ARG A 193 11.26 -1.84 -25.02
C ARG A 193 10.78 -3.13 -25.66
N ARG A 194 9.54 -3.56 -25.36
CA ARG A 194 8.92 -4.75 -25.93
C ARG A 194 8.60 -4.59 -27.41
N ARG A 195 8.04 -3.44 -27.82
CA ARG A 195 7.76 -3.13 -29.22
C ARG A 195 9.04 -3.19 -30.07
N ARG A 196 10.11 -2.55 -29.61
CA ARG A 196 11.42 -2.56 -30.28
C ARG A 196 11.99 -3.97 -30.42
N LYS A 197 11.93 -4.79 -29.37
CA LYS A 197 12.37 -6.20 -29.40
C LYS A 197 11.58 -7.00 -30.45
N GLY A 198 10.26 -6.85 -30.50
CA GLY A 198 9.41 -7.52 -31.50
C GLY A 198 9.76 -7.13 -32.94
N THR A 199 9.97 -5.84 -33.22
CA THR A 199 10.38 -5.36 -34.54
C THR A 199 11.74 -5.93 -34.96
N SER A 200 12.71 -5.97 -34.05
CA SER A 200 14.05 -6.52 -34.34
C SER A 200 14.02 -8.01 -34.70
N ILE A 201 13.21 -8.81 -33.99
CA ILE A 201 13.05 -10.25 -34.28
C ILE A 201 12.39 -10.46 -35.65
N SER A 202 11.38 -9.65 -35.97
CA SER A 202 10.70 -9.72 -37.27
C SER A 202 11.63 -9.37 -38.43
N GLN A 203 12.48 -8.34 -38.27
CA GLN A 203 13.46 -7.95 -39.29
C GLN A 203 14.56 -9.01 -39.48
N ALA A 204 15.05 -9.60 -38.39
CA ALA A 204 16.07 -10.66 -38.46
C ALA A 204 15.55 -11.93 -39.16
N LYS A 205 14.28 -12.31 -38.94
CA LYS A 205 13.67 -13.45 -39.65
C LYS A 205 13.58 -13.20 -41.15
N LYS A 206 13.13 -12.02 -41.58
CA LYS A 206 13.05 -11.65 -43.00
C LYS A 206 14.41 -11.65 -43.70
N HIS A 207 15.50 -11.33 -42.98
CA HIS A 207 16.85 -11.32 -43.56
C HIS A 207 17.43 -12.73 -43.77
N ASN A 208 17.02 -13.72 -42.96
CA ASN A 208 17.48 -15.11 -43.10
C ASN A 208 16.65 -15.96 -44.09
N GLU A 209 15.52 -15.42 -44.57
CA GLU A 209 14.64 -16.06 -45.55
C GLU A 209 14.95 -15.62 -47.00
N HIS A 210 15.99 -14.80 -47.19
CA HIS A 210 16.53 -14.34 -48.47
C HIS A 210 17.97 -14.80 -48.65
#